data_AF-A0A355TR88-F1
#
_entry.id   AF-A0A355TR88-F1
#
_cell.length_a   1.000
_cell.length_b   1.000
_cell.length_c   1.000
_cell.angle_alpha   90.00
_cell.angle_beta   90.00
_cell.angle_gamma   90.00
#
_symmetry.space_group_name_H-M   'P 1'
#
loop_
_entity.id
_entity.type
_entity.pdbx_description
1 polymer ?
#
loop_
_entity_poly.entity_id
_entity_poly.type
_entity_poly.pdbx_seq_one_letter_code
_entity_poly.pdbx_strand_id
1 'polypeptide(L)'
;MSPYDWPKSAMDKLNIAYSPNLNYAPVEEEVAKIVSQAAQKFTELGYTISEENPPIEEDPEPLELNIWNTVYASRYATLSEETKALLTPEMVDIIEEGMKLPAYMYSKDSIKRTKLYYTMDKFFERYDLMITPTMPVEAFDS
;
A
#
# COMPACT_ATOMS: atom_id res chain seq x y z
N MET A 1 14.76 8.36 22.98
CA MET A 1 13.48 9.03 22.68
C MET A 1 12.59 7.96 22.09
N SER A 2 11.38 7.75 22.63
CA SER A 2 10.45 6.81 22.01
C SER A 2 10.14 7.30 20.59
N PRO A 3 9.98 6.43 19.57
CA PRO A 3 9.48 6.84 18.27
C PRO A 3 8.09 7.50 18.33
N TYR A 4 7.41 7.43 19.48
CA TYR A 4 6.12 8.06 19.75
C TYR A 4 6.21 9.37 20.55
N ASP A 5 7.40 9.79 21.00
CA ASP A 5 7.60 11.06 21.71
C ASP A 5 7.82 12.20 20.71
N TRP A 6 6.80 12.50 19.90
CA TRP A 6 6.86 13.63 18.99
C TRP A 6 6.81 14.93 19.80
N PRO A 7 7.81 15.83 19.67
CA PRO A 7 7.70 17.13 20.32
C PRO A 7 6.49 17.85 19.72
N LYS A 8 5.62 18.44 20.56
CA LYS A 8 4.43 19.17 20.08
C LYS A 8 4.77 20.21 19.01
N SER A 9 5.94 20.84 19.12
CA SER A 9 6.45 21.80 18.14
C SER A 9 6.70 21.21 16.75
N ALA A 10 6.95 19.91 16.64
CA ALA A 10 7.10 19.23 15.36
C ALA A 10 5.75 18.92 14.69
N MET A 11 4.63 19.30 15.31
CA MET A 11 3.33 19.38 14.63
C MET A 11 2.98 20.83 14.24
N ASP A 12 3.70 21.86 14.68
CA ASP A 12 3.32 23.25 14.40
C ASP A 12 3.42 23.62 12.90
N LYS A 13 4.26 22.89 12.15
CA LYS A 13 4.44 23.06 10.70
C LYS A 13 4.70 21.71 10.07
N LEU A 14 3.79 21.25 9.24
CA LEU A 14 3.90 20.01 8.47
C LEU A 14 3.67 20.33 6.99
N ASN A 15 4.51 19.78 6.13
CA ASN A 15 4.28 19.73 4.69
C ASN A 15 3.42 18.51 4.39
N ILE A 16 2.16 18.75 4.03
CA ILE A 16 1.18 17.68 3.83
C ILE A 16 0.92 17.51 2.33
N ALA A 17 1.12 16.30 1.83
CA ALA A 17 0.66 15.91 0.50
C ALA A 17 -0.75 15.32 0.58
N TYR A 18 -1.57 15.59 -0.44
CA TYR A 18 -2.78 14.84 -0.73
C TYR A 18 -2.63 14.16 -2.09
N SER A 19 -2.89 12.85 -2.13
CA SER A 19 -2.87 12.06 -3.35
C SER A 19 -4.21 11.32 -3.49
N PRO A 20 -5.02 11.61 -4.53
CA PRO A 20 -6.30 10.95 -4.72
C PRO A 20 -6.17 9.48 -5.11
N ASN A 21 -5.05 9.07 -5.71
CA ASN A 21 -4.92 7.76 -6.35
C ASN A 21 -3.49 7.20 -6.42
N LEU A 22 -2.52 7.82 -5.73
CA LEU A 22 -1.12 7.40 -5.72
C LEU A 22 -0.46 7.28 -7.11
N ASN A 23 -1.03 7.90 -8.14
CA ASN A 23 -0.66 7.80 -9.56
C ASN A 23 -1.05 6.49 -10.28
N TYR A 24 -1.54 5.45 -9.60
CA TYR A 24 -1.82 4.15 -10.21
C TYR A 24 -3.20 3.56 -9.88
N ALA A 25 -3.78 3.92 -8.73
CA ALA A 25 -4.95 3.25 -8.21
C ALA A 25 -6.25 3.70 -8.90
N PRO A 26 -7.14 2.78 -9.30
CA PRO A 26 -8.43 3.13 -9.88
C PRO A 26 -9.44 3.50 -8.77
N VAL A 27 -9.37 4.74 -8.28
CA VAL A 27 -10.25 5.25 -7.21
C VAL A 27 -11.52 5.86 -7.80
N GLU A 28 -12.68 5.52 -7.23
CA GLU A 28 -13.97 6.10 -7.57
C GLU A 28 -14.00 7.60 -7.26
N GLU A 29 -14.66 8.38 -8.13
CA GLU A 29 -14.71 9.83 -8.05
C GLU A 29 -15.30 10.32 -6.71
N GLU A 30 -16.36 9.66 -6.22
CA GLU A 30 -16.98 10.07 -4.96
C GLU A 30 -16.06 9.80 -3.76
N VAL A 31 -15.32 8.70 -3.75
CA VAL A 31 -14.32 8.39 -2.72
C VAL A 31 -13.22 9.45 -2.74
N ALA A 32 -12.65 9.75 -3.90
CA ALA A 32 -11.62 10.78 -4.04
C ALA A 32 -12.14 12.16 -3.60
N LYS A 33 -13.39 12.50 -3.91
CA LYS A 33 -14.03 13.75 -3.50
C LYS A 33 -14.21 13.85 -1.98
N ILE A 34 -14.70 12.79 -1.32
CA ILE A 34 -14.86 12.74 0.14
C ILE A 34 -13.51 12.89 0.83
N VAL A 35 -12.49 12.17 0.38
CA VAL A 35 -11.16 12.23 0.98
C VAL A 35 -10.50 13.58 0.73
N SER A 36 -10.67 14.19 -0.46
CA SER A 36 -10.22 15.56 -0.73
C SER A 36 -10.83 16.56 0.26
N GLN A 37 -12.14 16.47 0.51
CA GLN A 37 -12.82 17.34 1.49
C GLN A 37 -12.28 17.12 2.91
N ALA A 38 -12.02 15.86 3.29
CA ALA A 38 -11.42 15.54 4.59
C ALA A 38 -9.98 16.07 4.69
N ALA A 39 -9.17 15.96 3.63
CA ALA A 39 -7.83 16.53 3.57
C ALA A 39 -7.90 18.04 3.80
N GLN A 40 -8.79 18.76 3.09
CA GLN A 40 -8.93 20.22 3.22
C GLN A 40 -9.24 20.69 4.65
N LYS A 41 -9.77 19.86 5.55
CA LYS A 41 -9.95 20.21 6.97
C LYS A 41 -8.65 20.52 7.71
N PHE A 42 -7.51 20.03 7.23
CA PHE A 42 -6.21 20.41 7.80
C PHE A 42 -5.87 21.89 7.58
N THR A 43 -6.46 22.55 6.58
CA THR A 43 -6.28 23.99 6.37
C THR A 43 -6.91 24.83 7.49
N GLU A 44 -7.99 24.34 8.12
CA GLU A 44 -8.62 24.98 9.28
C GLU A 44 -7.69 24.95 10.52
N LEU A 45 -6.71 24.03 10.53
CA LEU A 45 -5.67 23.93 11.56
C LEU A 45 -4.40 24.72 11.20
N GLY A 46 -4.39 25.45 10.08
CA GLY A 46 -3.27 26.27 9.63
C GLY A 46 -2.23 25.56 8.77
N TYR A 47 -2.48 24.33 8.33
CA TYR A 47 -1.57 23.60 7.43
C TYR A 47 -1.82 23.93 5.96
N THR A 48 -0.76 23.86 5.16
CA THR A 48 -0.84 23.91 3.70
C THR A 48 -0.86 22.50 3.14
N ILE A 49 -1.72 22.25 2.16
CA ILE A 49 -1.83 20.95 1.48
C ILE A 49 -1.39 21.12 0.03
N SER A 50 -0.51 20.22 -0.43
CA SER A 50 -0.15 20.08 -1.83
C SER A 50 -0.85 18.86 -2.42
N GLU A 51 -1.68 19.05 -3.43
CA GLU A 51 -2.21 17.92 -4.20
C GLU A 51 -1.11 17.41 -5.14
N GLU A 52 -0.46 16.32 -4.75
CA GLU A 52 0.67 15.73 -5.46
C GLU A 52 0.68 14.22 -5.26
N ASN A 53 0.85 13.48 -6.35
CA ASN A 53 1.04 12.03 -6.30
C ASN A 53 2.52 11.70 -6.07
N PRO A 54 2.85 10.63 -5.33
CA PRO A 54 4.19 10.07 -5.36
C PRO A 54 4.52 9.59 -6.78
N PRO A 55 5.79 9.64 -7.22
CA PRO A 55 6.20 9.26 -8.57
C PRO A 55 6.26 7.73 -8.73
N ILE A 56 5.14 7.06 -8.47
CA ILE A 56 4.96 5.62 -8.67
C ILE A 56 4.58 5.41 -10.13
N GLU A 57 5.47 4.79 -10.90
CA GLU A 57 5.32 4.62 -12.35
C GLU A 57 4.48 3.39 -12.73
N GLU A 58 4.52 2.34 -11.92
CA GLU A 58 3.87 1.05 -12.16
C GLU A 58 3.02 0.66 -10.94
N ASP A 59 1.88 0.02 -11.18
CA ASP A 59 1.07 -0.60 -10.13
C ASP A 59 1.89 -1.68 -9.38
N PRO A 60 2.02 -1.61 -8.05
CA PRO A 60 2.73 -2.61 -7.27
C PRO A 60 1.93 -3.90 -7.03
N GLU A 61 0.65 -4.00 -7.38
CA GLU A 61 -0.14 -5.22 -7.12
C GLU A 61 0.50 -6.49 -7.74
N PRO A 62 0.94 -6.52 -9.01
CA PRO A 62 1.48 -7.75 -9.60
C PRO A 62 2.74 -8.28 -8.90
N LEU A 63 3.62 -7.38 -8.45
CA LEU A 63 4.85 -7.80 -7.74
C LEU A 63 4.51 -8.26 -6.32
N GLU A 64 3.54 -7.62 -5.66
CA GLU A 64 3.13 -8.00 -4.30
C GLU A 64 2.40 -9.35 -4.30
N LEU A 65 1.54 -9.62 -5.28
CA LEU A 65 0.90 -10.93 -5.45
C LEU A 65 1.93 -12.05 -5.63
N ASN A 66 2.95 -11.84 -6.46
CA ASN A 66 4.03 -12.83 -6.62
C ASN A 66 4.77 -13.11 -5.30
N ILE A 67 5.10 -12.04 -4.55
CA ILE A 67 5.76 -12.16 -3.24
C ILE A 67 4.86 -12.89 -2.26
N TRP A 68 3.59 -12.49 -2.16
CA TRP A 68 2.58 -13.06 -1.28
C TRP A 68 2.39 -14.55 -1.55
N ASN A 69 2.08 -14.93 -2.79
CA ASN A 69 1.86 -16.31 -3.20
C ASN A 69 3.09 -17.18 -2.91
N THR A 70 4.29 -16.69 -3.23
CA THR A 70 5.55 -17.39 -2.93
C THR A 70 5.72 -17.61 -1.43
N VAL A 71 5.44 -16.61 -0.59
CA VAL A 71 5.55 -16.72 0.87
C VAL A 71 4.52 -17.72 1.42
N TYR A 72 3.28 -17.71 0.93
CA TYR A 72 2.27 -18.67 1.35
C TYR A 72 2.62 -20.09 0.94
N ALA A 73 3.07 -20.30 -0.30
CA ALA A 73 3.57 -21.59 -0.76
C ALA A 73 4.73 -22.09 0.11
N SER A 74 5.71 -21.22 0.42
CA SER A 74 6.84 -21.60 1.27
C SER A 74 6.44 -22.06 2.68
N ARG A 75 5.31 -21.56 3.21
CA ARG A 75 4.80 -21.88 4.55
C ARG A 75 3.90 -23.11 4.56
N TYR A 76 3.11 -23.30 3.49
CA TYR A 76 1.94 -24.17 3.54
C TYR A 76 1.92 -25.27 2.47
N ALA A 77 2.82 -25.28 1.49
CA ALA A 77 2.82 -26.30 0.43
C ALA A 77 3.07 -27.73 0.96
N THR A 78 3.75 -27.85 2.10
CA THR A 78 4.08 -29.13 2.75
C THR A 78 3.02 -29.61 3.76
N LEU A 79 1.90 -28.88 3.92
CA LEU A 79 0.79 -29.35 4.73
C LEU A 79 0.24 -30.68 4.21
N SER A 80 -0.29 -31.50 5.12
CA SER A 80 -0.97 -32.74 4.74
C SER A 80 -2.23 -32.42 3.94
N GLU A 81 -2.66 -33.36 3.09
CA GLU A 81 -3.90 -33.22 2.32
C GLU A 81 -5.13 -33.02 3.23
N GLU A 82 -5.15 -33.68 4.40
CA GLU A 82 -6.18 -33.46 5.43
C GLU A 82 -6.20 -32.01 5.93
N THR A 83 -5.04 -31.39 6.13
CA THR A 83 -4.95 -29.99 6.57
C THR A 83 -5.29 -29.03 5.44
N LYS A 84 -4.85 -29.33 4.20
CA LYS A 84 -5.21 -28.53 3.02
C LYS A 84 -6.72 -28.51 2.77
N ALA A 85 -7.42 -29.61 3.06
CA ALA A 85 -8.88 -29.68 2.95
C ALA A 85 -9.63 -28.75 3.92
N LEU A 86 -8.95 -28.17 4.91
CA LEU A 86 -9.52 -27.16 5.81
C LEU A 86 -9.31 -25.71 5.32
N LEU A 87 -8.51 -25.51 4.25
CA LEU A 87 -8.26 -24.20 3.68
C LEU A 87 -9.42 -23.79 2.75
N THR A 88 -9.61 -22.49 2.59
CA THR A 88 -10.54 -22.01 1.56
C THR A 88 -9.97 -22.30 0.16
N PRO A 89 -10.81 -22.48 -0.87
CA PRO A 89 -10.34 -22.70 -2.24
C PRO A 89 -9.34 -21.64 -2.71
N GLU A 90 -9.57 -20.37 -2.37
CA GLU A 90 -8.71 -19.24 -2.74
C GLU A 90 -7.33 -19.36 -2.12
N MET A 91 -7.23 -19.87 -0.89
CA MET A 91 -5.94 -20.09 -0.23
C MET A 91 -5.17 -21.27 -0.87
N VAL A 92 -5.88 -22.29 -1.35
CA VAL A 92 -5.27 -23.37 -2.14
C VAL A 92 -4.71 -22.82 -3.45
N ASP A 93 -5.48 -21.99 -4.16
CA ASP A 93 -5.05 -21.35 -5.41
C ASP A 93 -3.78 -20.50 -5.19
N ILE A 94 -3.74 -19.67 -4.14
CA ILE A 94 -2.56 -18.87 -3.75
C ILE A 94 -1.31 -19.75 -3.56
N ILE A 95 -1.45 -20.89 -2.87
CA ILE A 95 -0.35 -21.83 -2.62
C ILE A 95 0.11 -22.48 -3.93
N GLU A 96 -0.83 -22.92 -4.77
CA GLU A 96 -0.51 -23.55 -6.05
C GLU A 96 0.17 -22.58 -7.03
N GLU A 97 -0.29 -21.33 -7.09
CA GLU A 97 0.34 -20.27 -7.88
C GLU A 97 1.76 -19.98 -7.38
N GLY A 98 1.93 -19.87 -6.06
CA GLY A 98 3.24 -19.66 -5.45
C GLY A 98 4.23 -20.79 -5.75
N MET A 99 3.78 -22.04 -5.80
CA MET A 99 4.61 -23.20 -6.17
C MET A 99 5.04 -23.22 -7.63
N LYS A 100 4.31 -22.54 -8.53
CA LYS A 100 4.62 -22.43 -9.96
C LYS A 100 5.62 -21.30 -10.24
N LEU A 101 5.81 -20.37 -9.30
CA LEU A 101 6.71 -19.23 -9.47
C LEU A 101 8.19 -19.64 -9.38
N PRO A 102 9.04 -19.33 -10.38
CA PRO A 102 10.46 -19.54 -10.28
C PRO A 102 11.08 -18.69 -9.16
N ALA A 103 12.04 -19.25 -8.41
CA ALA A 103 12.69 -18.53 -7.29
C ALA A 103 13.32 -17.19 -7.70
N TYR A 104 13.81 -17.05 -8.93
CA TYR A 104 14.37 -15.79 -9.41
C TYR A 104 13.32 -14.68 -9.57
N MET A 105 12.04 -15.02 -9.81
CA MET A 105 10.96 -14.04 -9.91
C MET A 105 10.71 -13.36 -8.56
N TYR A 106 10.68 -14.13 -7.47
CA TYR A 106 10.61 -13.58 -6.11
C TYR A 106 11.74 -12.57 -5.84
N SER A 107 12.97 -12.89 -6.25
CA SER A 107 14.11 -11.97 -6.11
C SER A 107 13.95 -10.71 -6.97
N LYS A 108 13.50 -10.86 -8.23
CA LYS A 108 13.23 -9.75 -9.14
C LYS A 108 12.15 -8.81 -8.59
N ASP A 109 11.06 -9.36 -8.05
CA ASP A 109 9.96 -8.59 -7.49
C ASP A 109 10.36 -7.94 -6.15
N SER A 110 11.18 -8.62 -5.34
CA SER A 110 11.79 -8.01 -4.15
C SER A 110 12.65 -6.79 -4.50
N ILE A 111 13.42 -6.84 -5.60
CA ILE A 111 14.19 -5.69 -6.08
C ILE A 111 13.26 -4.54 -6.50
N LYS A 112 12.14 -4.83 -7.19
CA LYS A 112 11.14 -3.81 -7.54
C LYS A 112 10.50 -3.20 -6.29
N ARG A 113 10.15 -4.01 -5.29
CA ARG A 113 9.61 -3.51 -4.01
C ARG A 113 10.59 -2.57 -3.31
N THR A 114 11.89 -2.89 -3.32
CA THR A 114 12.93 -2.00 -2.79
C THR A 114 13.03 -0.69 -3.58
N LYS A 115 12.84 -0.70 -4.90
CA LYS A 115 12.77 0.55 -5.68
C LYS A 115 11.56 1.40 -5.28
N LEU A 116 10.39 0.79 -5.10
CA LEU A 116 9.20 1.49 -4.61
C LEU A 116 9.44 2.11 -3.24
N TYR A 117 10.12 1.40 -2.33
CA TYR A 117 10.53 1.96 -1.04
C TYR A 117 11.36 3.24 -1.22
N TYR A 118 12.40 3.23 -2.06
CA TYR A 118 13.22 4.42 -2.31
C TYR A 118 12.45 5.55 -3.00
N THR A 119 11.47 5.23 -3.85
CA THR A 119 10.57 6.21 -4.46
C THR A 119 9.78 6.95 -3.38
N MET A 120 9.20 6.20 -2.43
CA MET A 120 8.44 6.79 -1.32
C MET A 120 9.34 7.53 -0.34
N ASP A 121 10.51 6.99 -0.02
CA ASP A 121 11.51 7.63 0.84
C ASP A 121 11.86 9.04 0.34
N LYS A 122 12.18 9.17 -0.96
CA LYS A 122 12.43 10.47 -1.61
C LYS A 122 11.21 11.39 -1.65
N PHE A 123 10.01 10.84 -1.76
CA PHE A 123 8.79 11.63 -1.69
C PHE A 123 8.61 12.24 -0.28
N PHE A 124 8.86 11.46 0.76
CA PHE A 124 8.80 11.91 2.16
C PHE A 124 10.00 12.77 2.59
N GLU A 125 11.05 12.92 1.78
CA GLU A 125 12.04 14.01 1.99
C GLU A 125 11.41 15.41 1.83
N ARG A 126 10.31 15.52 1.08
CA ARG A 126 9.59 16.79 0.82
C ARG A 126 8.32 16.96 1.66
N TYR A 127 7.75 15.87 2.14
CA TYR A 127 6.47 15.84 2.84
C TYR A 127 6.61 15.10 4.16
N ASP A 128 6.04 15.66 5.22
CA ASP A 128 6.02 15.03 6.54
C ASP A 128 4.87 14.01 6.64
N LEU A 129 3.78 14.25 5.90
CA LEU A 129 2.58 13.41 5.87
C LEU A 129 2.00 13.33 4.46
N MET A 130 1.32 12.22 4.18
CA MET A 130 0.52 12.03 2.97
C MET A 130 -0.89 11.58 3.35
N ILE A 131 -1.89 12.22 2.76
CA ILE A 131 -3.30 11.85 2.87
C ILE A 131 -3.70 11.19 1.55
N THR A 132 -4.34 10.02 1.62
CA THR A 132 -4.81 9.28 0.45
C THR A 132 -5.98 8.38 0.86
N PRO A 133 -6.90 8.01 -0.06
CA PRO A 133 -7.95 7.05 0.24
C PRO A 133 -7.39 5.71 0.72
N THR A 134 -8.02 5.13 1.75
CA THR A 134 -7.64 3.79 2.25
C THR A 134 -8.19 2.66 1.38
N MET A 135 -9.36 2.88 0.77
CA MET A 135 -10.00 1.97 -0.18
C MET A 135 -10.39 2.76 -1.44
N PRO A 136 -10.37 2.14 -2.64
CA PRO A 136 -10.67 2.83 -3.89
C PRO A 136 -12.18 2.95 -4.17
N VAL A 137 -13.01 2.18 -3.47
CA VAL A 137 -14.46 2.05 -3.68
C VAL A 137 -15.20 2.04 -2.34
N GLU A 138 -16.52 2.23 -2.38
CA GLU A 138 -17.39 2.03 -1.21
C GLU A 138 -17.47 0.54 -0.80
N ALA A 139 -18.06 0.29 0.36
CA ALA A 139 -18.31 -1.09 0.79
C ALA A 139 -19.25 -1.78 -0.20
N PHE A 140 -18.92 -3.02 -0.59
CA PHE A 140 -19.79 -3.84 -1.42
C PHE A 140 -21.10 -4.16 -0.69
N ASP A 141 -22.19 -4.29 -1.45
CA ASP A 141 -23.46 -4.78 -0.91
C ASP A 141 -23.29 -6.19 -0.31
N SER A 142 -23.98 -6.46 0.80
CA SER A 142 -23.96 -7.73 1.54
C SER A 142 -24.98 -8.75 1.04
#